data_AF-A0A6G1WZ48-F1
#
_entry.id   AF-A0A6G1WZ48-F1
#
_cell.length_a   1.000
_cell.length_b   1.000
_cell.length_c   1.000
_cell.angle_alpha   90.00
_cell.angle_beta   90.00
_cell.angle_gamma   90.00
#
_symmetry.space_group_name_H-M   'P 1'
#
loop_
_entity.id
_entity.type
_entity.pdbx_description
1 polymer ?
#
loop_
_entity_poly.entity_id
_entity_poly.type
_entity_poly.pdbx_seq_one_letter_code
_entity_poly.pdbx_strand_id
1 'polypeptide(L)'
;MERPRDEEIHVVTKEEMEETRRLLAKAYARKKSPLKGMRGVICPVCNQPTVDYSDDLVYESYRTGERVVITGLTGMRCRNCGDQGYDLRSSGIIERVLEERVPGGYECTITTLGGERLGIYLPKDVVREMDIEPRQKAIIKLLTRHRMVIEV
;
A
#
# COMPACT_ATOMS: atom_id res chain seq x y z
N MET A 1 -16.31 13.21 -58.17
CA MET A 1 -15.98 13.22 -56.73
C MET A 1 -17.26 13.50 -55.98
N GLU A 2 -17.91 12.46 -55.47
CA GLU A 2 -19.11 12.63 -54.63
C GLU A 2 -18.67 13.09 -53.24
N ARG A 3 -19.33 14.14 -52.71
CA ARG A 3 -19.10 14.63 -51.35
C ARG A 3 -19.64 13.59 -50.35
N PRO A 4 -18.93 13.32 -49.24
CA PRO A 4 -19.47 12.45 -48.20
C PRO A 4 -20.77 13.06 -47.65
N ARG A 5 -21.80 12.21 -47.56
CA ARG A 5 -23.11 12.54 -47.00
C ARG A 5 -22.98 12.89 -45.53
N ASP A 6 -23.76 13.87 -45.10
CA ASP A 6 -23.81 14.44 -43.77
C ASP A 6 -23.67 13.36 -42.68
N GLU A 7 -22.64 13.48 -41.83
CA GLU A 7 -22.54 12.70 -40.61
C GLU A 7 -23.78 13.02 -39.77
N GLU A 8 -24.68 12.04 -39.61
CA GLU A 8 -25.84 12.15 -38.74
C GLU A 8 -25.34 12.49 -37.32
N ILE A 9 -25.49 13.75 -36.94
CA ILE A 9 -25.16 14.22 -35.59
C ILE A 9 -26.16 13.56 -34.66
N HIS A 10 -25.72 12.53 -33.93
CA HIS A 10 -26.53 11.86 -32.92
C HIS A 10 -26.96 12.86 -31.85
N VAL A 11 -28.24 13.22 -31.86
CA VAL A 11 -28.81 14.10 -30.85
C VAL A 11 -29.14 13.25 -29.64
N VAL A 12 -28.28 13.32 -28.62
CA VAL A 12 -28.45 12.57 -27.37
C VAL A 12 -29.83 12.86 -26.78
N THR A 13 -30.61 11.79 -26.63
CA THR A 13 -31.97 11.85 -26.09
C THR A 13 -31.95 12.05 -24.58
N LYS A 14 -33.07 12.53 -24.01
CA LYS A 14 -33.21 12.70 -22.55
C LYS A 14 -33.03 11.37 -21.80
N GLU A 15 -33.46 10.27 -22.39
CA GLU A 15 -33.34 8.92 -21.82
C GLU A 15 -31.87 8.46 -21.76
N GLU A 16 -31.09 8.68 -22.82
CA GLU A 16 -29.65 8.39 -22.84
C GLU A 16 -28.86 9.25 -21.84
N MET A 17 -29.24 10.53 -21.67
CA MET A 17 -28.66 11.39 -20.63
C MET A 17 -28.97 10.88 -19.22
N GLU A 18 -30.19 10.38 -18.99
CA GLU A 18 -30.62 9.88 -17.69
C GLU A 18 -29.97 8.52 -17.35
N GLU A 19 -29.81 7.65 -18.33
CA GLU A 19 -29.06 6.39 -18.20
C GLU A 19 -27.59 6.66 -17.89
N THR A 20 -26.96 7.60 -18.62
CA THR A 20 -25.58 8.03 -18.36
C THR A 20 -25.44 8.61 -16.95
N ARG A 21 -26.40 9.43 -16.49
CA ARG A 21 -26.43 9.95 -15.11
C ARG A 21 -26.54 8.83 -14.08
N ARG A 22 -27.38 7.81 -14.31
CA ARG A 22 -27.49 6.64 -13.41
C ARG A 22 -26.19 5.84 -13.35
N LEU A 23 -25.53 5.61 -14.49
CA LEU A 23 -24.26 4.90 -14.56
C LEU A 23 -23.15 5.68 -13.84
N LEU A 24 -23.07 7.00 -14.07
CA LEU A 24 -22.15 7.87 -13.34
C LEU A 24 -22.46 7.88 -11.84
N ALA A 25 -23.72 8.01 -11.43
CA ALA A 25 -24.11 7.96 -10.02
C ALA A 25 -23.73 6.63 -9.35
N LYS A 26 -23.91 5.50 -10.04
CA LYS A 26 -23.44 4.18 -9.57
C LYS A 26 -21.91 4.12 -9.48
N ALA A 27 -21.19 4.69 -10.45
CA ALA A 27 -19.73 4.79 -10.41
C ALA A 27 -19.23 5.71 -9.29
N TYR A 28 -19.94 6.80 -9.01
CA TYR A 28 -19.66 7.73 -7.90
C TYR A 28 -20.00 7.13 -6.54
N ALA A 29 -21.09 6.35 -6.44
CA ALA A 29 -21.42 5.60 -5.24
C ALA A 29 -20.34 4.55 -4.92
N ARG A 30 -19.81 3.87 -5.95
CA ARG A 30 -18.63 2.99 -5.83
C ARG A 30 -17.34 3.73 -5.41
N LYS A 31 -17.23 5.04 -5.64
CA LYS A 31 -16.08 5.85 -5.22
C LYS A 31 -16.11 6.26 -3.74
N LYS A 32 -17.29 6.31 -3.11
CA LYS A 32 -17.40 6.70 -1.70
C LYS A 32 -17.32 5.47 -0.80
N SER A 33 -16.44 5.52 0.20
CA SER A 33 -16.33 4.47 1.20
C SER A 33 -17.67 4.27 1.92
N PRO A 34 -18.15 3.01 2.10
CA PRO A 34 -19.36 2.75 2.87
C PRO A 34 -19.22 3.12 4.35
N LEU A 35 -17.98 3.30 4.82
CA LEU A 35 -17.65 3.69 6.19
C LEU A 35 -17.67 5.22 6.39
N LYS A 36 -17.87 6.00 5.31
CA LYS A 36 -17.74 7.46 5.35
C LYS A 36 -18.75 8.07 6.31
N GLY A 37 -18.25 8.78 7.32
CA GLY A 37 -19.06 9.47 8.32
C GLY A 37 -19.30 8.66 9.61
N MET A 38 -18.86 7.41 9.69
CA MET A 38 -18.91 6.64 10.94
C MET A 38 -17.99 7.26 11.99
N ARG A 39 -18.49 7.38 13.23
CA ARG A 39 -17.75 7.91 14.37
C ARG A 39 -18.12 7.20 15.65
N GLY A 40 -17.19 7.15 16.59
CA GLY A 40 -17.41 6.60 17.93
C GLY A 40 -17.71 5.11 17.97
N VAL A 41 -17.26 4.35 16.97
CA VAL A 41 -17.42 2.89 16.95
C VAL A 41 -16.51 2.28 18.01
N ILE A 42 -16.96 1.19 18.66
CA ILE A 42 -16.17 0.46 19.65
C ILE A 42 -14.97 -0.19 18.95
N CYS A 43 -13.77 0.14 19.42
CA CYS A 43 -12.54 -0.46 18.94
C CYS A 43 -12.45 -1.92 19.42
N PRO A 44 -12.25 -2.89 18.52
CA PRO A 44 -12.10 -4.29 18.92
C PRO A 44 -10.80 -4.54 19.71
N VAL A 45 -9.81 -3.64 19.61
CA VAL A 45 -8.50 -3.78 20.28
C VAL A 45 -8.51 -3.18 21.68
N CYS A 46 -8.95 -1.94 21.84
CA CYS A 46 -8.92 -1.24 23.15
C CYS A 46 -10.28 -1.10 23.82
N ASN A 47 -11.35 -1.61 23.20
CA ASN A 47 -12.73 -1.59 23.68
C ASN A 47 -13.27 -0.18 24.03
N GLN A 48 -12.71 0.86 23.42
CA GLN A 48 -13.13 2.25 23.58
C GLN A 48 -13.95 2.70 22.36
N PRO A 49 -14.99 3.55 22.52
CA PRO A 49 -15.80 4.10 21.43
C PRO A 49 -15.05 5.24 20.72
N THR A 50 -13.88 4.93 20.17
CA THR A 50 -12.90 5.91 19.65
C THR A 50 -12.50 5.65 18.20
N VAL A 51 -13.22 4.76 17.50
CA VAL A 51 -12.95 4.47 16.09
C VAL A 51 -13.80 5.37 15.19
N ASP A 52 -13.12 6.13 14.33
CA ASP A 52 -13.74 7.06 13.39
C ASP A 52 -13.25 6.80 11.96
N TYR A 53 -14.06 7.21 10.99
CA TYR A 53 -13.68 7.21 9.59
C TYR A 53 -12.46 8.12 9.33
N SER A 54 -11.54 7.65 8.49
CA SER A 54 -10.37 8.40 8.01
C SER A 54 -10.17 8.16 6.52
N ASP A 55 -9.76 9.20 5.80
CA ASP A 55 -9.39 9.20 4.38
C ASP A 55 -7.90 9.48 4.13
N ASP A 56 -7.10 9.41 5.20
CA ASP A 56 -5.67 9.66 5.25
C ASP A 56 -4.90 8.49 5.89
N LEU A 57 -5.39 7.25 5.72
CA LEU A 57 -4.72 6.08 6.23
C LEU A 57 -3.43 5.79 5.45
N VAL A 58 -2.46 5.20 6.14
CA VAL A 58 -1.17 4.80 5.60
C VAL A 58 -0.95 3.33 5.91
N TYR A 59 -0.80 2.54 4.86
CA TYR A 59 -0.38 1.15 4.97
C TYR A 59 1.13 1.06 4.79
N GLU A 60 1.80 0.41 5.72
CA GLU A 60 3.23 0.19 5.68
C GLU A 60 3.53 -1.30 5.86
N SER A 61 4.29 -1.86 4.92
CA SER A 61 4.78 -3.23 5.03
C SER A 61 6.25 -3.33 4.65
N TYR A 62 6.95 -4.21 5.35
CA TYR A 62 8.35 -4.52 5.08
C TYR A 62 8.41 -5.96 4.55
N ARG A 63 8.81 -6.11 3.29
CA ARG A 63 9.13 -7.41 2.67
C ARG A 63 10.64 -7.50 2.47
N THR A 64 11.14 -8.69 2.11
CA THR A 64 12.58 -8.90 1.90
C THR A 64 13.11 -7.92 0.84
N GLY A 65 13.95 -6.97 1.27
CA GLY A 65 14.55 -5.97 0.37
C GLY A 65 13.67 -4.78 0.00
N GLU A 66 12.43 -4.68 0.48
CA GLU A 66 11.55 -3.55 0.14
C GLU A 66 10.71 -3.04 1.32
N ARG A 67 10.53 -1.72 1.35
CA ARG A 67 9.55 -1.03 2.19
C ARG A 67 8.44 -0.51 1.28
N VAL A 68 7.24 -1.03 1.46
CA VAL A 68 6.05 -0.61 0.72
C VAL A 68 5.26 0.34 1.61
N VAL A 69 5.10 1.58 1.16
CA VAL A 69 4.27 2.60 1.82
C VAL A 69 3.16 3.01 0.86
N ILE A 70 1.91 2.83 1.27
CA ILE A 70 0.72 3.21 0.50
C ILE A 70 -0.05 4.24 1.32
N THR A 71 -0.16 5.45 0.80
CA THR A 71 -0.79 6.60 1.47
C THR A 71 -2.15 6.95 0.87
N GLY A 72 -2.96 7.72 1.61
CA GLY A 72 -4.24 8.23 1.11
C GLY A 72 -5.31 7.13 1.01
N LEU A 73 -5.21 6.14 1.90
CA LEU A 73 -6.17 5.05 2.00
C LEU A 73 -7.37 5.48 2.86
N THR A 74 -8.52 4.87 2.59
CA THR A 74 -9.77 5.13 3.29
C THR A 74 -10.18 3.96 4.18
N GLY A 75 -10.74 4.26 5.35
CA GLY A 75 -11.15 3.24 6.30
C GLY A 75 -11.49 3.81 7.67
N MET A 76 -11.13 3.07 8.72
CA MET A 76 -11.39 3.38 10.12
C MET A 76 -10.07 3.49 10.89
N ARG A 77 -9.94 4.50 11.75
CA ARG A 77 -8.79 4.69 12.66
C ARG A 77 -9.29 4.84 14.09
N CYS A 78 -8.70 4.09 15.01
CA CYS A 78 -8.91 4.29 16.44
C CYS A 78 -8.05 5.47 16.94
N ARG A 79 -8.67 6.52 17.47
CA ARG A 79 -7.96 7.66 18.07
C ARG A 79 -7.19 7.29 19.35
N ASN A 80 -7.60 6.22 20.03
CA ASN A 80 -7.01 5.83 21.31
C ASN A 80 -5.76 4.94 21.14
N CYS A 81 -5.89 3.79 20.46
CA CYS A 81 -4.78 2.84 20.29
C CYS A 81 -4.08 2.91 18.93
N GLY A 82 -4.57 3.72 18.00
CA GLY A 82 -3.98 3.86 16.67
C GLY A 82 -4.28 2.70 15.70
N ASP A 83 -5.07 1.71 16.11
CA ASP A 83 -5.49 0.60 15.26
C ASP A 83 -6.23 1.08 14.00
N GLN A 84 -6.02 0.40 12.87
CA GLN A 84 -6.53 0.83 11.56
C GLN A 84 -7.21 -0.34 10.85
N GLY A 85 -8.38 -0.07 10.26
CA GLY A 85 -9.07 -0.98 9.35
C GLY A 85 -9.28 -0.30 8.00
N TYR A 86 -9.08 -1.02 6.91
CA TYR A 86 -9.21 -0.49 5.55
C TYR A 86 -10.56 -0.87 4.94
N ASP A 87 -11.15 0.02 4.14
CA ASP A 87 -12.34 -0.34 3.36
C ASP A 87 -11.99 -1.25 2.17
N LEU A 88 -13.02 -1.86 1.56
CA LEU A 88 -12.85 -2.80 0.45
C LEU A 88 -12.01 -2.24 -0.70
N ARG A 89 -12.14 -0.94 -1.00
CA ARG A 89 -11.38 -0.30 -2.07
C ARG A 89 -9.91 -0.20 -1.71
N SER A 90 -9.61 0.28 -0.51
CA SER A 90 -8.25 0.43 0.00
C SER A 90 -7.57 -0.91 0.18
N SER A 91 -8.29 -1.93 0.67
CA SER A 91 -7.81 -3.30 0.74
C SER A 91 -7.47 -3.86 -0.64
N GLY A 92 -8.30 -3.65 -1.66
CA GLY A 92 -8.00 -4.08 -3.03
C GLY A 92 -6.81 -3.35 -3.66
N ILE A 93 -6.57 -2.08 -3.28
CA ILE A 93 -5.35 -1.35 -3.69
C ILE A 93 -4.12 -1.98 -3.01
N ILE A 94 -4.19 -2.23 -1.70
CA ILE A 94 -3.11 -2.89 -0.95
C ILE A 94 -2.79 -4.24 -1.59
N GLU A 95 -3.80 -5.09 -1.80
CA GLU A 95 -3.64 -6.43 -2.38
C GLU A 95 -2.97 -6.38 -3.76
N ARG A 96 -3.46 -5.52 -4.67
CA ARG A 96 -2.86 -5.37 -6.00
C ARG A 96 -1.40 -4.94 -5.95
N VAL A 97 -1.09 -3.94 -5.12
CA VAL A 97 0.30 -3.46 -4.95
C VAL A 97 1.20 -4.56 -4.39
N LEU A 98 0.65 -5.44 -3.56
CA LEU A 98 1.37 -6.56 -2.95
C LEU A 98 1.48 -7.80 -3.86
N GLU A 99 0.55 -8.01 -4.79
CA GLU A 99 0.55 -9.12 -5.77
C GLU A 99 1.43 -8.82 -6.99
N GLU A 100 1.42 -7.58 -7.49
CA GLU A 100 2.20 -7.18 -8.68
C GLU A 100 3.72 -7.15 -8.43
N ARG A 101 4.16 -7.38 -7.19
CA ARG A 101 5.58 -7.32 -6.80
C ARG A 101 6.15 -8.70 -6.54
N VAL A 102 7.08 -9.09 -7.41
CA VAL A 102 7.93 -10.26 -7.19
C VAL A 102 8.90 -9.93 -6.04
N PRO A 103 8.92 -10.69 -4.94
CA PRO A 103 9.87 -10.49 -3.86
C PRO A 103 11.26 -10.92 -4.33
N GLY A 104 11.99 -10.00 -4.96
CA GLY A 104 13.41 -10.16 -5.24
C GLY A 104 14.20 -10.00 -3.95
N GLY A 105 14.60 -11.10 -3.33
CA GLY A 105 15.50 -11.10 -2.19
C GLY A 105 16.83 -11.74 -2.54
N TYR A 106 17.90 -11.28 -1.91
CA TYR A 106 19.18 -11.99 -1.96
C TYR A 106 19.30 -12.90 -0.74
N GLU A 107 19.62 -14.17 -0.96
CA GLU A 107 19.97 -15.10 0.10
C GLU A 107 21.46 -15.01 0.40
N CYS A 108 21.82 -15.01 1.69
CA CYS A 108 23.20 -15.10 2.13
C CYS A 108 23.31 -15.94 3.40
N THR A 109 24.45 -16.61 3.55
CA THR A 109 24.72 -17.49 4.71
C THR A 109 25.34 -16.68 5.84
N ILE A 110 24.81 -16.84 7.06
CA ILE A 110 25.46 -16.37 8.28
C ILE A 110 26.60 -17.34 8.62
N THR A 111 27.81 -16.81 8.72
CA THR A 111 29.03 -17.60 8.95
C THR A 111 29.67 -17.25 10.27
N THR A 112 30.43 -18.18 10.86
CA THR A 112 31.21 -17.91 12.07
C THR A 112 32.52 -17.22 11.71
N LEU A 113 32.72 -16.02 12.24
CA LEU A 113 34.01 -15.34 12.29
C LEU A 113 34.64 -15.71 13.64
N GLY A 114 35.91 -16.13 13.65
CA GLY A 114 36.56 -16.69 14.85
C GLY A 114 36.28 -15.93 16.16
N GLY A 115 36.13 -16.67 17.26
CA GLY A 115 35.83 -16.11 18.59
C GLY A 115 34.35 -15.70 18.76
N GLU A 116 33.43 -16.66 18.64
CA GLU A 116 31.97 -16.53 18.87
C GLU A 116 31.25 -15.46 18.02
N ARG A 117 31.93 -14.83 17.07
CA ARG A 117 31.34 -13.78 16.24
C ARG A 117 30.65 -14.39 15.03
N LEU A 118 29.54 -13.80 14.63
CA LEU A 118 28.86 -14.13 13.38
C LEU A 118 29.09 -13.00 12.37
N GLY A 119 29.27 -13.38 11.11
CA GLY A 119 29.45 -12.48 9.98
C GLY A 119 28.47 -12.80 8.86
N ILE A 120 27.98 -11.75 8.20
CA ILE A 120 27.12 -11.82 7.03
C ILE A 120 27.89 -11.21 5.86
N TYR A 121 27.97 -11.94 4.75
CA TYR A 121 28.58 -11.43 3.52
C TYR A 121 27.48 -10.93 2.59
N LEU A 122 27.57 -9.66 2.20
CA LEU A 122 26.66 -9.10 1.21
C LEU A 122 27.04 -9.63 -0.20
N PRO A 123 26.06 -10.08 -1.01
CA PRO A 123 26.29 -10.44 -2.40
C PRO A 123 26.91 -9.28 -3.19
N LYS A 124 27.75 -9.59 -4.19
CA LYS A 124 28.44 -8.59 -5.00
C LYS A 124 27.49 -7.60 -5.68
N ASP A 125 26.34 -8.08 -6.16
CA ASP A 125 25.34 -7.20 -6.77
C ASP A 125 24.77 -6.21 -5.76
N VAL A 126 24.48 -6.63 -4.52
CA VAL A 126 24.03 -5.70 -3.46
C VAL A 126 25.07 -4.63 -3.19
N VAL A 127 26.35 -5.02 -3.06
CA VAL A 127 27.46 -4.08 -2.85
C VAL A 127 27.57 -3.08 -4.00
N ARG A 128 27.42 -3.53 -5.25
CA ARG A 128 27.51 -2.68 -6.45
C ARG A 128 26.31 -1.74 -6.58
N GLU A 129 25.09 -2.26 -6.50
CA GLU A 129 23.87 -1.47 -6.72
C GLU A 129 23.62 -0.45 -5.60
N MET A 130 24.07 -0.74 -4.37
CA MET A 130 23.97 0.18 -3.23
C MET A 130 25.19 1.08 -3.04
N ASP A 131 26.19 0.99 -3.92
CA ASP A 131 27.43 1.78 -3.86
C ASP A 131 28.13 1.69 -2.48
N ILE A 132 28.22 0.46 -1.94
CA ILE A 132 28.78 0.23 -0.61
C ILE A 132 30.32 0.24 -0.69
N GLU A 133 30.93 1.15 0.07
CA GLU A 133 32.37 1.33 0.13
C GLU A 133 33.00 0.73 1.40
N PRO A 134 34.28 0.33 1.36
CA PRO A 134 35.00 -0.09 2.55
C PRO A 134 34.97 0.97 3.66
N ARG A 135 34.76 0.52 4.91
CA ARG A 135 34.71 1.35 6.13
C ARG A 135 33.47 2.26 6.27
N GLN A 136 32.47 2.14 5.40
CA GLN A 136 31.14 2.69 5.68
C GLN A 136 30.52 2.03 6.92
N LYS A 137 29.66 2.77 7.62
CA LYS A 137 29.01 2.31 8.85
C LYS A 137 27.61 1.84 8.54
N ALA A 138 27.34 0.57 8.80
CA ALA A 138 25.98 0.04 8.79
C ALA A 138 25.34 0.11 10.18
N ILE A 139 24.05 0.45 10.23
CA ILE A 139 23.18 0.41 11.41
C ILE A 139 22.24 -0.78 11.26
N ILE A 140 22.29 -1.71 12.20
CA ILE A 140 21.38 -2.87 12.25
C ILE A 140 20.31 -2.61 13.30
N LYS A 141 19.04 -2.52 12.87
CA LYS A 141 17.88 -2.37 13.75
C LYS A 141 17.13 -3.69 13.83
N LEU A 142 17.01 -4.23 15.04
CA LEU A 142 16.20 -5.42 15.30
C LEU A 142 14.72 -5.02 15.32
N LEU A 143 13.90 -5.68 14.50
CA LEU A 143 12.45 -5.52 14.50
C LEU A 143 11.77 -6.64 15.29
N THR A 144 12.19 -7.88 15.09
CA THR A 144 11.71 -9.07 15.82
C THR A 144 12.85 -10.08 15.99
N ARG A 145 12.58 -11.24 16.61
CA ARG A 145 13.56 -12.34 16.75
C ARG A 145 14.11 -12.87 15.42
N HIS A 146 13.41 -12.67 14.32
CA HIS A 146 13.78 -13.19 13.00
C HIS A 146 13.82 -12.11 11.92
N ARG A 147 13.76 -10.83 12.31
CA ARG A 147 13.69 -9.71 11.36
C ARG A 147 14.57 -8.57 11.83
N MET A 148 15.41 -8.09 10.93
CA MET A 148 16.21 -6.90 11.10
C MET A 148 16.19 -6.05 9.83
N VAL A 149 16.43 -4.76 10.00
CA VAL A 149 16.70 -3.81 8.91
C VAL A 149 18.16 -3.38 9.03
N ILE A 150 18.85 -3.37 7.89
CA ILE A 150 20.23 -2.89 7.79
C ILE A 150 20.19 -1.61 6.96
N GLU A 151 20.65 -0.51 7.55
CA GLU A 151 20.86 0.77 6.89
C GLU A 151 22.37 0.93 6.73
N VAL A 152 22.88 1.07 5.50
CA VAL A 152 24.31 1.26 5.21
C VAL A 152 24.56 2.72 4.85
#